data_AF-A0A6I4V9Q1-F1
#
_entry.id   AF-A0A6I4V9Q1-F1
#
_cell.length_a   1.000
_cell.length_b   1.000
_cell.length_c   1.000
_cell.angle_alpha   90.00
_cell.angle_beta   90.00
_cell.angle_gamma   90.00
#
_symmetry.space_group_name_H-M   'P 1'
#
loop_
_entity.id
_entity.type
_entity.pdbx_description
1 polymer ?
#
loop_
_entity_poly.entity_id
_entity_poly.type
_entity_poly.pdbx_seq_one_letter_code
_entity_poly.pdbx_strand_id
1 'polypeptide(L)'
;MKVTHILLLSVLASGSALAADDSEQNVYASQLCHIVSSEKQVASADQYVEQMKSYVARSQSPTAMNQPGFDEYTVREVASAWLQLGDDERAKLRVNEQQCEQAVMAQFQQED
;
A
#
# COMPACT_ATOMS: atom_id res chain seq x y z
N MET A 1 12.19 -50.78 -0.53
CA MET A 1 10.88 -50.25 -0.96
C MET A 1 10.65 -48.92 -0.26
N LYS A 2 10.09 -47.93 -0.99
CA LYS A 2 9.25 -46.81 -0.50
C LYS A 2 9.97 -45.69 0.29
N VAL A 3 9.73 -44.38 0.09
CA VAL A 3 8.75 -43.63 -0.72
C VAL A 3 9.39 -42.29 -1.13
N THR A 4 9.21 -41.89 -2.39
CA THR A 4 9.51 -40.57 -2.95
C THR A 4 8.49 -39.54 -2.46
N HIS A 5 8.91 -38.45 -1.82
CA HIS A 5 8.03 -37.31 -1.52
C HIS A 5 8.17 -36.24 -2.61
N ILE A 6 7.28 -36.33 -3.60
CA ILE A 6 6.99 -35.24 -4.53
C ILE A 6 6.06 -34.27 -3.78
N LEU A 7 6.58 -33.11 -3.38
CA LEU A 7 5.75 -31.99 -2.95
C LEU A 7 5.27 -31.25 -4.20
N LEU A 8 4.04 -31.54 -4.59
CA LEU A 8 3.26 -30.80 -5.59
C LEU A 8 2.94 -29.42 -5.02
N LEU A 9 3.62 -28.38 -5.51
CA LEU A 9 3.18 -27.00 -5.41
C LEU A 9 2.19 -26.73 -6.52
N SER A 10 0.93 -27.09 -6.26
CA SER A 10 -0.22 -26.65 -7.05
C SER A 10 -0.95 -25.56 -6.28
N VAL A 11 -0.62 -24.30 -6.55
CA VAL A 11 -1.45 -23.16 -6.16
C VAL A 11 -2.01 -22.54 -7.44
N LEU A 12 -3.24 -22.96 -7.71
CA LEU A 12 -4.39 -22.20 -8.19
C LEU A 12 -4.08 -21.00 -9.10
N ALA A 13 -4.52 -21.14 -10.34
CA ALA A 13 -4.91 -20.01 -11.17
C ALA A 13 -6.05 -19.25 -10.48
N SER A 14 -5.77 -18.04 -10.01
CA SER A 14 -6.78 -17.03 -9.75
C SER A 14 -6.67 -16.02 -10.89
N GLY A 15 -7.52 -16.20 -11.90
CA GLY A 15 -7.82 -15.11 -12.82
C GLY A 15 -8.61 -14.07 -12.04
N SER A 16 -8.09 -12.85 -11.96
CA SER A 16 -8.84 -11.70 -11.45
C SER A 16 -8.65 -10.55 -12.41
N ALA A 17 -9.71 -10.22 -13.13
CA ALA A 17 -9.84 -8.94 -13.79
C ALA A 17 -9.98 -7.87 -12.68
N LEU A 18 -8.89 -7.24 -12.25
CA LEU A 18 -8.88 -6.15 -11.27
C LEU A 18 -7.92 -5.02 -11.69
N ALA A 19 -7.87 -4.67 -12.97
CA ALA A 19 -6.91 -3.68 -13.48
C ALA A 19 -7.27 -2.20 -13.17
N ALA A 20 -8.36 -1.92 -12.45
CA ALA A 20 -8.73 -0.55 -12.06
C ALA A 20 -8.30 -0.21 -10.62
N ASP A 21 -8.44 -1.16 -9.69
CA ASP A 21 -8.18 -0.95 -8.25
C ASP A 21 -6.68 -0.94 -7.90
N ASP A 22 -5.90 -1.81 -8.54
CA ASP A 22 -4.44 -1.89 -8.39
C ASP A 22 -3.73 -0.56 -8.69
N SER A 23 -4.33 0.28 -9.54
CA SER A 23 -3.73 1.55 -9.97
C SER A 23 -3.86 2.65 -8.91
N GLU A 24 -5.01 2.73 -8.24
CA GLU A 24 -5.25 3.77 -7.22
C GLU A 24 -4.56 3.40 -5.91
N GLN A 25 -4.60 2.12 -5.53
CA GLN A 25 -3.88 1.58 -4.39
C GLN A 25 -2.37 1.77 -4.51
N ASN A 26 -1.77 1.53 -5.69
CA ASN A 26 -0.34 1.81 -5.91
C ASN A 26 0.00 3.29 -5.74
N VAL A 27 -0.86 4.19 -6.21
CA VAL A 27 -0.66 5.65 -6.05
C VAL A 27 -0.64 6.02 -4.58
N TYR A 28 -1.61 5.51 -3.81
CA TYR A 28 -1.67 5.77 -2.36
C TYR A 28 -0.53 5.09 -1.59
N ALA A 29 -0.13 3.86 -1.95
CA ALA A 29 1.02 3.19 -1.34
C ALA A 29 2.32 3.98 -1.58
N SER A 30 2.55 4.42 -2.81
CA SER A 30 3.71 5.26 -3.15
C SER A 30 3.70 6.58 -2.38
N GLN A 31 2.53 7.21 -2.30
CA GLN A 31 2.35 8.45 -1.57
C GLN A 31 2.60 8.28 -0.06
N LEU A 32 2.08 7.20 0.54
CA LEU A 32 2.35 6.87 1.94
C LEU A 32 3.84 6.64 2.15
N CYS A 33 4.48 5.85 1.28
CA CYS A 33 5.90 5.53 1.36
C CYS A 33 6.79 6.78 1.26
N HIS A 34 6.38 7.77 0.47
CA HIS A 34 7.04 9.07 0.43
C HIS A 34 6.83 9.91 1.69
N ILE A 35 5.65 9.87 2.31
CA ILE A 35 5.39 10.56 3.58
C ILE A 35 6.26 9.96 4.68
N VAL A 36 6.23 8.63 4.83
CA VAL A 36 6.94 7.92 5.91
C VAL A 36 8.46 7.94 5.71
N SER A 37 8.97 8.11 4.49
CA SER A 37 10.42 8.28 4.27
C SER A 37 10.98 9.57 4.88
N SER A 38 10.13 10.58 5.03
CA SER A 38 10.48 11.87 5.63
C SER A 38 10.07 12.02 7.10
N GLU A 39 9.33 11.04 7.65
CA GLU A 39 8.75 11.15 8.99
C GLU A 39 9.75 10.81 10.10
N LYS A 40 9.66 11.53 11.21
CA LYS A 40 10.51 11.30 12.39
C LYS A 40 9.89 10.33 13.39
N GLN A 41 8.57 10.19 13.38
CA GLN A 41 7.79 9.36 14.30
C GLN A 41 6.62 8.74 13.53
N VAL A 42 6.23 7.51 13.90
CA VAL A 42 5.05 6.85 13.32
C VAL A 42 3.81 7.68 13.66
N ALA A 43 3.02 8.04 12.66
CA ALA A 43 1.75 8.73 12.85
C ALA A 43 0.60 7.72 12.99
N SER A 44 -0.57 8.18 13.44
CA SER A 44 -1.80 7.37 13.43
C SER A 44 -2.38 7.24 12.02
N ALA A 45 -3.28 6.26 11.81
CA ALA A 45 -3.94 6.05 10.52
C ALA A 45 -4.64 7.32 10.02
N ASP A 46 -5.41 7.99 10.88
CA ASP A 46 -6.11 9.23 10.54
C ASP A 46 -5.14 10.36 10.18
N GLN A 47 -3.98 10.44 10.83
CA GLN A 47 -2.94 11.42 10.47
C GLN A 47 -2.31 11.13 9.11
N TYR A 48 -2.15 9.86 8.72
CA TYR A 48 -1.69 9.52 7.38
C TYR A 48 -2.74 9.84 6.32
N VAL A 49 -4.02 9.53 6.58
CA VAL A 49 -5.14 9.88 5.69
C VAL A 49 -5.15 11.39 5.43
N GLU A 50 -5.06 12.22 6.46
CA GLU A 50 -5.06 13.68 6.32
C GLU A 50 -3.82 14.20 5.56
N GLN A 51 -2.64 13.62 5.80
CA GLN A 51 -1.42 13.98 5.07
C GLN A 51 -1.51 13.62 3.59
N MET A 52 -2.01 12.44 3.27
CA MET A 52 -2.22 11.98 1.89
C MET A 52 -3.28 12.83 1.18
N LYS A 53 -4.39 13.16 1.87
CA LYS A 53 -5.42 14.08 1.38
C LYS A 53 -4.84 15.46 1.06
N SER A 54 -4.03 16.02 1.96
CA SER A 54 -3.37 17.30 1.72
C SER A 54 -2.38 17.23 0.56
N TYR A 55 -1.70 16.10 0.35
CA TYR A 55 -0.74 15.95 -0.75
C TYR A 55 -1.45 15.81 -2.09
N VAL A 56 -2.57 15.06 -2.16
CA VAL A 56 -3.43 15.00 -3.36
C VAL A 56 -4.01 16.39 -3.67
N ALA A 57 -4.52 17.11 -2.66
CA ALA A 57 -5.06 18.45 -2.86
C ALA A 57 -4.03 19.47 -3.38
N ARG A 58 -2.74 19.27 -3.06
CA ARG A 58 -1.62 20.10 -3.56
C ARG A 58 -1.17 19.71 -4.97
N SER A 59 -1.27 18.43 -5.34
CA SER A 59 -0.87 17.93 -6.66
C SER A 59 -1.95 18.16 -7.72
N GLN A 60 -3.21 18.31 -7.31
CA GLN A 60 -4.31 18.65 -8.21
C GLN A 60 -4.21 20.09 -8.69
N SER A 61 -4.04 20.27 -10.00
CA SER A 61 -4.20 21.58 -10.64
C SER A 61 -5.68 22.00 -10.64
N PRO A 62 -6.01 23.29 -10.43
CA PRO A 62 -7.40 23.78 -10.38
C PRO A 62 -8.27 23.46 -11.60
N THR A 63 -7.66 23.06 -12.72
CA THR A 63 -8.33 22.74 -13.99
C THR A 63 -8.66 21.24 -14.15
N ALA A 64 -8.32 20.38 -13.17
CA ALA A 64 -8.55 18.94 -13.24
C ALA A 64 -10.04 18.59 -13.00
N MET A 65 -10.90 18.85 -13.98
CA MET A 65 -12.35 18.62 -13.89
C MET A 65 -12.79 17.14 -13.90
N ASN A 66 -11.86 16.17 -14.00
CA ASN A 66 -12.16 14.76 -14.27
C ASN A 66 -11.28 13.77 -13.48
N GLN A 67 -10.69 14.18 -12.34
CA GLN A 67 -10.02 13.19 -11.48
C GLN A 67 -11.03 12.48 -10.57
N PRO A 68 -10.82 11.17 -10.32
CA PRO A 68 -11.54 10.49 -9.25
C PRO A 68 -11.33 11.25 -7.93
N GLY A 69 -12.39 11.34 -7.13
CA GLY A 69 -12.32 11.96 -5.82
C GLY A 69 -11.32 11.23 -4.93
N PHE A 70 -10.80 11.90 -3.91
CA PHE A 70 -9.95 11.26 -2.91
C PHE A 70 -10.74 10.14 -2.20
N ASP A 71 -10.31 8.89 -2.38
CA ASP A 71 -10.93 7.73 -1.75
C ASP A 71 -10.37 7.53 -0.33
N GLU A 72 -11.07 8.10 0.65
CA GLU A 72 -10.70 7.98 2.06
C GLU A 72 -10.72 6.54 2.58
N TYR A 73 -11.52 5.65 1.98
CA TYR A 73 -11.59 4.26 2.39
C TYR A 73 -10.30 3.54 2.01
N THR A 74 -9.97 3.56 0.72
CA THR A 74 -8.75 2.92 0.20
C THR A 74 -7.50 3.46 0.87
N VAL A 75 -7.41 4.79 1.09
CA VAL A 75 -6.27 5.39 1.80
C VAL A 75 -6.17 4.93 3.25
N ARG A 76 -7.29 4.77 3.95
CA ARG A 76 -7.29 4.28 5.34
C ARG A 76 -6.82 2.83 5.41
N GLU A 77 -7.18 2.00 4.45
CA GLU A 77 -6.66 0.63 4.36
C GLU A 77 -5.14 0.66 4.14
N VAL A 78 -4.63 1.55 3.28
CA VAL A 78 -3.18 1.67 3.02
C VAL A 78 -2.41 2.11 4.25
N ALA A 79 -2.93 3.09 4.97
CA ALA A 79 -2.37 3.52 6.24
C ALA A 79 -2.41 2.41 7.29
N SER A 80 -3.47 1.60 7.31
CA SER A 80 -3.63 0.50 8.27
C SER A 80 -2.66 -0.64 7.97
N ALA A 81 -2.49 -1.03 6.70
CA ALA A 81 -1.52 -2.03 6.27
C ALA A 81 -0.08 -1.67 6.71
N TRP A 82 0.32 -0.41 6.55
CA TRP A 82 1.59 0.10 7.09
C TRP A 82 1.67 0.01 8.62
N LEU A 83 0.57 0.30 9.31
CA LEU A 83 0.52 0.27 10.77
C LEU A 83 0.53 -1.14 11.35
N GLN A 84 0.12 -2.14 10.57
CA GLN A 84 0.23 -3.55 10.93
C GLN A 84 1.66 -4.08 10.84
N LEU A 85 2.54 -3.45 10.03
CA LEU A 85 3.95 -3.82 9.97
C LEU A 85 4.65 -3.60 11.33
N GLY A 86 5.60 -4.46 11.66
CA GLY A 86 6.39 -4.32 12.88
C GLY A 86 7.26 -3.06 12.87
N ASP A 87 7.60 -2.52 14.04
CA ASP A 87 8.44 -1.31 14.16
C ASP A 87 9.79 -1.45 13.45
N ASP A 88 10.46 -2.59 13.61
CA ASP A 88 11.74 -2.89 12.97
C ASP A 88 11.64 -2.99 11.44
N GLU A 89 10.49 -3.46 10.95
CA GLU A 89 10.21 -3.56 9.51
C GLU A 89 9.95 -2.18 8.93
N ARG A 90 9.06 -1.40 9.54
CA ARG A 90 8.83 0.00 9.18
C ARG A 90 10.12 0.81 9.15
N ALA A 91 10.99 0.67 10.15
CA ALA A 91 12.25 1.38 10.21
C ALA A 91 13.17 1.10 8.99
N LYS A 92 13.18 -0.14 8.48
CA LYS A 92 13.93 -0.52 7.27
C LYS A 92 13.27 0.01 6.01
N LEU A 93 11.94 -0.01 5.95
CA LEU A 93 11.17 0.39 4.78
C LEU A 93 11.17 1.91 4.58
N ARG A 94 11.22 2.71 5.65
CA ARG A 94 11.29 4.18 5.56
C ARG A 94 12.50 4.70 4.78
N VAL A 95 13.61 3.96 4.76
CA VAL A 95 14.82 4.36 4.01
C VAL A 95 14.85 3.80 2.59
N ASN A 96 13.83 3.03 2.19
CA ASN A 96 13.73 2.41 0.87
C ASN A 96 12.28 2.43 0.38
N GLU A 97 11.91 3.51 -0.29
CA GLU A 97 10.54 3.76 -0.78
C GLU A 97 10.03 2.60 -1.65
N GLN A 98 10.86 2.01 -2.52
CA GLN A 98 10.45 0.89 -3.37
C GLN A 98 10.12 -0.38 -2.56
N GLN A 99 10.91 -0.69 -1.53
CA GLN A 99 10.59 -1.84 -0.67
C GLN A 99 9.37 -1.54 0.20
N CYS A 100 9.18 -0.30 0.63
CA CYS A 100 7.98 0.12 1.34
C CYS A 100 6.73 -0.14 0.51
N GLU A 101 6.71 0.29 -0.75
CA GLU A 101 5.56 0.09 -1.65
C GLU A 101 5.23 -1.40 -1.78
N GLN A 102 6.25 -2.24 -2.02
CA GLN A 102 6.08 -3.69 -2.12
C GLN A 102 5.53 -4.32 -0.83
N ALA A 103 6.03 -3.89 0.33
CA ALA A 103 5.61 -4.43 1.63
C ALA A 103 4.17 -4.04 1.97
N VAL A 104 3.79 -2.78 1.72
CA VAL A 104 2.42 -2.29 1.95
C VAL A 104 1.45 -2.99 1.00
N MET A 105 1.78 -3.12 -0.28
CA MET A 105 0.95 -3.85 -1.26
C MET A 105 0.85 -5.35 -0.94
N ALA A 106 1.90 -5.96 -0.40
CA ALA A 106 1.87 -7.37 0.00
C ALA A 106 0.94 -7.62 1.20
N GLN A 107 0.78 -6.65 2.11
CA GLN A 107 -0.19 -6.78 3.20
C GLN A 107 -1.63 -6.70 2.70
N PHE A 108 -1.92 -5.81 1.76
CA PHE A 108 -3.23 -5.76 1.12
C PHE A 108 -3.65 -7.07 0.48
N GLN A 109 -2.76 -7.68 -0.31
CA GLN A 109 -3.06 -8.94 -1.02
C GLN A 109 -3.25 -10.15 -0.08
N GLN A 110 -2.93 -10.00 1.21
CA GLN A 110 -3.18 -11.02 2.23
C GLN A 110 -4.50 -10.80 2.98
N GLU A 111 -5.10 -9.61 2.88
CA GLU A 111 -6.39 -9.27 3.52
C GLU A 111 -7.62 -9.57 2.61
N ASP A 112 -7.40 -9.90 1.32
CA ASP A 112 -8.38 -10.43 0.35
C ASP A 112 -8.26 -11.97 0.17
#